data_AF-A0A9E4DXK8-F1
#
_entry.id   AF-A0A9E4DXK8-F1
#
_cell.length_a   1.000
_cell.length_b   1.000
_cell.length_c   1.000
_cell.angle_alpha   90.00
_cell.angle_beta   90.00
_cell.angle_gamma   90.00
#
_symmetry.space_group_name_H-M   'P 1'
#
loop_
_entity.id
_entity.type
_entity.pdbx_description
1 polymer ?
#
loop_
_entity_poly.entity_id
_entity_poly.type
_entity_poly.pdbx_seq_one_letter_code
_entity_poly.pdbx_strand_id
1 'polypeptide(L)'
;MDSPAALGHAVVDALNRGDIDGLHRLRVTQDEYLSWIWPAFPASRPPYNFTPDFAWSNLNKKCLLGASSWIEQYGSQNLTFVDMEFNRPTEAYKDFKLLRGTVLTIQKASGEKVELRILGSVVKKDNRYKLLSYEE
;
A
#
# COMPACT_ATOMS: atom_id res chain seq x y z
N MET A 1 -3.36 -10.91 1.80
CA MET A 1 -4.13 -10.74 3.04
C MET A 1 -5.60 -10.85 2.71
N ASP A 2 -6.42 -11.27 3.68
CA ASP A 2 -7.81 -11.69 3.42
C ASP A 2 -8.81 -10.61 3.86
N SER A 3 -8.31 -9.56 4.53
CA SER A 3 -9.06 -8.39 4.96
C SER A 3 -8.15 -7.15 5.05
N PRO A 4 -8.72 -5.93 5.09
CA PRO A 4 -7.97 -4.71 5.40
C PRO A 4 -7.30 -4.76 6.77
N ALA A 5 -7.98 -5.30 7.79
CA ALA A 5 -7.42 -5.47 9.13
C ALA A 5 -6.18 -6.37 9.13
N ALA A 6 -6.20 -7.49 8.41
CA ALA A 6 -5.04 -8.38 8.30
C ALA A 6 -3.86 -7.69 7.59
N LEU A 7 -4.13 -6.83 6.60
CA LEU A 7 -3.11 -5.99 5.97
C LEU A 7 -2.55 -4.94 6.93
N GLY A 8 -3.41 -4.27 7.70
CA GLY A 8 -3.03 -3.28 8.69
C GLY A 8 -2.17 -3.84 9.81
N HIS A 9 -2.55 -5.00 10.37
CA HIS A 9 -1.71 -5.73 11.31
C HIS A 9 -0.33 -6.03 10.73
N ALA A 10 -0.26 -6.55 9.51
CA ALA A 10 1.01 -6.90 8.90
C ALA A 10 1.90 -5.67 8.60
N VAL A 11 1.31 -4.53 8.26
CA VAL A 11 2.03 -3.25 8.11
C VAL A 11 2.64 -2.82 9.45
N VAL A 12 1.82 -2.77 10.51
CA VAL A 12 2.27 -2.34 11.85
C VAL A 12 3.35 -3.28 12.38
N ASP A 13 3.19 -4.57 12.17
CA ASP A 13 4.18 -5.59 12.50
C ASP A 13 5.52 -5.37 11.79
N ALA A 14 5.49 -5.06 10.49
CA ALA A 14 6.70 -4.79 9.72
C ALA A 14 7.37 -3.48 10.17
N LEU A 15 6.59 -2.44 10.47
CA LEU A 15 7.10 -1.19 11.05
C LEU A 15 7.80 -1.46 12.37
N ASN A 16 7.15 -2.14 13.32
CA ASN A 16 7.74 -2.44 14.63
C ASN A 16 9.04 -3.23 14.54
N ARG A 17 9.19 -4.10 13.54
CA ARG A 17 10.42 -4.88 13.30
C ARG A 17 11.49 -4.13 12.50
N GLY A 18 11.19 -2.94 11.96
CA GLY A 18 12.04 -2.29 10.97
C GLY A 18 12.24 -3.14 9.70
N ASP A 19 11.27 -4.01 9.37
CA ASP A 19 11.36 -5.00 8.30
C ASP A 19 10.92 -4.38 6.97
N ILE A 20 11.86 -3.69 6.30
CA ILE A 20 11.60 -3.03 5.00
C ILE A 20 11.17 -4.03 3.94
N ASP A 21 11.83 -5.20 3.88
CA ASP A 21 11.46 -6.26 2.96
C ASP A 21 10.06 -6.80 3.27
N GLY A 22 9.67 -6.82 4.55
CA GLY A 22 8.31 -7.10 5.01
C GLY A 22 7.29 -6.16 4.43
N LEU A 23 7.53 -4.84 4.52
CA LEU A 23 6.69 -3.84 3.87
C LEU A 23 6.63 -4.05 2.35
N HIS A 24 7.73 -4.41 1.70
CA HIS A 24 7.74 -4.71 0.27
C HIS A 24 6.91 -5.95 -0.09
N ARG A 25 6.95 -7.01 0.71
CA ARG A 25 6.16 -8.24 0.49
C ARG A 25 4.65 -8.03 0.58
N LEU A 26 4.19 -6.97 1.27
CA LEU A 26 2.76 -6.63 1.36
C LEU A 26 2.21 -5.97 0.08
N ARG A 27 3.11 -5.56 -0.83
CA ARG A 27 2.72 -4.93 -2.09
C ARG A 27 2.39 -5.94 -3.18
N VAL A 28 1.72 -5.46 -4.21
CA VAL A 28 1.63 -6.15 -5.50
C VAL A 28 3.02 -6.40 -6.06
N THR A 29 3.22 -7.56 -6.69
CA THR A 29 4.48 -7.87 -7.37
C THR A 29 4.55 -7.16 -8.73
N GLN A 30 5.74 -7.14 -9.34
CA GLN A 30 5.91 -6.65 -10.70
C GLN A 30 4.98 -7.38 -11.67
N ASP A 31 4.97 -8.72 -11.62
CA ASP A 31 4.14 -9.53 -12.50
C ASP A 31 2.65 -9.23 -12.32
N GLU A 32 2.17 -9.12 -11.08
CA GLU A 32 0.78 -8.74 -10.80
C GLU A 32 0.45 -7.35 -11.34
N TYR A 33 1.35 -6.38 -11.14
CA TYR A 33 1.18 -5.03 -11.64
C TYR A 33 1.12 -4.99 -13.16
N LEU A 34 2.07 -5.63 -13.84
CA LEU A 34 2.17 -5.58 -15.30
C LEU A 34 1.11 -6.41 -16.01
N SER A 35 0.68 -7.53 -15.42
CA SER A 35 -0.27 -8.45 -16.06
C SER A 35 -1.71 -7.95 -16.02
N TRP A 36 -2.19 -7.43 -14.88
CA TRP A 36 -3.62 -7.09 -14.74
C TRP A 36 -3.91 -5.71 -14.15
N ILE A 37 -2.95 -5.01 -13.53
CA ILE A 37 -3.19 -3.64 -13.02
C ILE A 37 -2.90 -2.60 -14.10
N TRP A 38 -1.68 -2.60 -14.63
CA TRP A 38 -1.20 -1.60 -15.57
C TRP A 38 -2.07 -1.48 -16.84
N PRO A 39 -2.46 -2.59 -17.51
CA PRO A 39 -3.29 -2.50 -18.72
C PRO A 39 -4.69 -1.90 -18.47
N ALA A 40 -5.14 -1.88 -17.21
CA ALA A 40 -6.41 -1.30 -16.81
C ALA A 40 -6.30 0.23 -16.55
N PHE A 41 -5.09 0.75 -16.31
CA PHE A 41 -4.88 2.16 -15.99
C PHE A 41 -4.91 3.04 -17.25
N PRO A 42 -5.54 4.24 -17.20
CA PRO A 42 -5.58 5.15 -18.35
C PRO A 42 -4.20 5.53 -18.90
N ALA A 43 -3.19 5.63 -18.01
CA ALA A 43 -1.82 5.98 -18.35
C ALA A 43 -1.12 4.93 -19.26
N SER A 44 -1.66 3.71 -19.35
CA SER A 44 -1.18 2.66 -20.28
C SER A 44 -1.67 2.85 -21.71
N ARG A 45 -2.53 3.85 -21.97
CA ARG A 45 -3.19 4.08 -23.25
C ARG A 45 -2.88 5.48 -23.77
N PRO A 46 -3.14 5.77 -25.06
CA PRO A 46 -3.07 7.13 -25.58
C PRO A 46 -3.92 8.12 -24.75
N PRO A 47 -3.47 9.37 -24.58
CA PRO A 47 -2.29 9.98 -25.20
C PRO A 47 -0.98 9.73 -24.44
N TYR A 48 -1.01 9.18 -23.22
CA TYR A 48 0.17 9.06 -22.36
C TYR A 48 1.10 7.94 -22.81
N ASN A 49 0.55 6.74 -23.04
CA ASN A 49 1.24 5.57 -23.58
C ASN A 49 2.59 5.26 -22.90
N PHE A 50 2.66 5.37 -21.57
CA PHE A 50 3.89 5.03 -20.85
C PHE A 50 4.22 3.55 -21.02
N THR A 51 5.52 3.23 -21.11
CA THR A 51 5.93 1.83 -21.19
C THR A 51 5.67 1.11 -19.86
N PRO A 52 5.33 -0.18 -19.88
CA PRO A 52 5.09 -0.95 -18.65
C PRO A 52 6.30 -0.93 -17.69
N ASP A 53 7.52 -1.04 -18.23
CA ASP A 53 8.76 -0.98 -17.46
C ASP A 53 8.95 0.37 -16.75
N PHE A 54 8.65 1.48 -17.45
CA PHE A 54 8.71 2.81 -16.86
C PHE A 54 7.67 2.95 -15.73
N ALA A 55 6.44 2.50 -15.96
CA ALA A 55 5.37 2.59 -14.98
C ALA A 55 5.72 1.82 -13.69
N TRP A 56 6.20 0.58 -13.81
CA TRP A 56 6.64 -0.21 -12.67
C TRP A 56 7.85 0.40 -11.97
N SER A 57 8.89 0.80 -12.73
CA SER A 57 10.10 1.39 -12.16
C SER A 57 9.78 2.66 -11.35
N ASN A 58 8.95 3.54 -11.90
CA ASN A 58 8.51 4.76 -11.22
C ASN A 58 7.70 4.47 -9.95
N LEU A 59 6.72 3.55 -10.03
CA LEU A 59 5.95 3.13 -8.85
C LEU A 59 6.86 2.54 -7.77
N ASN A 60 7.74 1.61 -8.15
CA ASN A 60 8.57 0.89 -7.22
C ASN A 60 9.59 1.79 -6.53
N LYS A 61 10.20 2.73 -7.27
CA LYS A 61 11.12 3.72 -6.70
C LYS A 61 10.46 4.56 -5.62
N LYS A 62 9.27 5.12 -5.87
CA LYS A 62 8.53 5.90 -4.87
C LYS A 62 8.19 5.08 -3.63
N CYS A 63 7.78 3.83 -3.83
CA CYS A 63 7.44 2.96 -2.72
C CYS A 63 8.65 2.55 -1.87
N LEU A 64 9.84 2.40 -2.47
CA LEU A 64 11.09 2.16 -1.74
C LEU A 64 11.44 3.36 -0.85
N LEU A 65 11.32 4.58 -1.40
CA LEU A 65 11.56 5.81 -0.65
C LEU A 65 10.57 5.97 0.51
N GLY A 66 9.27 5.86 0.22
CA GLY A 66 8.22 5.94 1.24
C GLY A 66 8.39 4.88 2.33
N ALA A 67 8.56 3.61 1.97
CA ALA A 67 8.75 2.53 2.96
C ALA A 67 9.96 2.77 3.87
N SER A 68 11.08 3.25 3.32
CA SER A 68 12.26 3.62 4.11
C SER A 68 11.97 4.76 5.08
N SER A 69 11.30 5.82 4.61
CA SER A 69 10.96 6.99 5.45
C SER A 69 10.02 6.62 6.59
N TRP A 70 9.01 5.78 6.33
CA TRP A 70 8.07 5.35 7.37
C TRP A 70 8.71 4.41 8.40
N ILE A 71 9.68 3.57 7.99
CA ILE A 71 10.47 2.79 8.95
C ILE A 71 11.34 3.70 9.81
N GLU A 72 11.99 4.71 9.24
CA GLU A 72 12.78 5.67 10.02
C GLU A 72 11.90 6.41 11.04
N GLN A 73 10.70 6.81 10.63
CA GLN A 73 9.81 7.61 11.48
C GLN A 73 9.05 6.78 12.52
N TYR A 74 8.66 5.55 12.22
CA TYR A 74 7.73 4.74 13.03
C TYR A 74 8.30 3.39 13.48
N GLY A 75 9.53 3.06 13.06
CA GLY A 75 10.18 1.80 13.39
C GLY A 75 10.46 1.63 14.87
N SER A 76 10.32 0.41 15.38
CA SER A 76 10.64 0.03 16.77
C SER A 76 9.89 0.84 17.86
N GLN A 77 8.70 1.35 17.56
CA GLN A 77 7.92 2.18 18.49
C GLN A 77 6.83 1.43 19.29
N ASN A 78 6.81 0.09 19.23
CA ASN A 78 5.80 -0.76 19.88
C ASN A 78 4.37 -0.30 19.56
N LEU A 79 4.12 -0.06 18.27
CA LEU A 79 2.85 0.37 17.73
C LEU A 79 1.84 -0.78 17.79
N THR A 80 0.59 -0.47 18.12
CA THR A 80 -0.52 -1.42 18.04
C THR A 80 -1.46 -1.02 16.91
N PHE A 81 -1.82 -1.95 16.05
CA PHE A 81 -2.84 -1.72 15.03
C PHE A 81 -4.21 -1.49 15.68
N VAL A 82 -4.94 -0.47 15.23
CA VAL A 82 -6.30 -0.19 15.67
C VAL A 82 -7.29 -0.42 14.54
N ASP A 83 -7.10 0.23 13.39
CA ASP A 83 -8.02 0.10 12.25
C ASP A 83 -7.38 0.49 10.91
N MET A 84 -8.00 0.07 9.80
CA MET A 84 -7.67 0.49 8.45
C MET A 84 -8.94 0.82 7.66
N GLU A 85 -9.06 2.09 7.27
CA GLU A 85 -10.22 2.60 6.52
C GLU A 85 -9.82 3.17 5.16
N PHE A 86 -10.82 3.37 4.29
CA PHE A 86 -10.66 3.95 2.95
C PHE A 86 -11.63 5.12 2.80
N ASN A 87 -11.11 6.35 2.88
CA ASN A 87 -11.93 7.57 2.92
C ASN A 87 -12.18 8.21 1.55
N ARG A 88 -11.84 7.52 0.46
CA ARG A 88 -12.18 7.95 -0.91
C ARG A 88 -13.00 6.88 -1.61
N PRO A 89 -13.81 7.26 -2.63
CA PRO A 89 -14.57 6.30 -3.41
C PRO A 89 -13.68 5.17 -3.96
N THR A 90 -14.18 3.94 -3.85
CA THR A 90 -13.53 2.78 -4.47
C THR A 90 -13.62 2.90 -5.99
N GLU A 91 -12.48 2.78 -6.67
CA GLU A 91 -12.42 2.73 -8.13
C GLU A 91 -12.56 1.26 -8.58
N ALA A 92 -13.59 0.96 -9.37
CA ALA A 92 -13.85 -0.39 -9.85
C ALA A 92 -13.24 -0.59 -11.24
N TYR A 93 -12.42 -1.63 -11.37
CA TYR A 93 -11.93 -2.14 -12.64
C TYR A 93 -12.58 -3.49 -12.92
N LYS A 94 -12.39 -4.01 -14.15
CA LYS A 94 -12.97 -5.28 -14.58
C LYS A 94 -12.62 -6.44 -13.63
N ASP A 95 -11.34 -6.53 -13.25
CA ASP A 95 -10.80 -7.70 -12.54
C ASP A 95 -10.33 -7.40 -11.11
N PHE A 96 -10.43 -6.14 -10.66
CA PHE A 96 -10.03 -5.73 -9.30
C PHE A 96 -10.71 -4.42 -8.90
N LYS A 97 -10.61 -4.09 -7.61
CA LYS A 97 -11.00 -2.80 -7.05
C LYS A 97 -9.78 -2.11 -6.47
N LEU A 98 -9.71 -0.80 -6.66
CA LEU A 98 -8.70 0.04 -6.06
C LEU A 98 -9.36 0.82 -4.91
N LEU A 99 -8.97 0.49 -3.68
CA LEU A 99 -9.41 1.14 -2.46
C LEU A 99 -8.49 2.33 -2.19
N ARG A 100 -9.08 3.50 -1.99
CA ARG A 100 -8.39 4.80 -2.06
C ARG A 100 -8.52 5.54 -0.74
N GLY A 101 -7.57 6.45 -0.48
CA GLY A 101 -7.60 7.26 0.75
C GLY A 101 -7.39 6.40 1.99
N THR A 102 -6.39 5.53 1.96
CA THR A 102 -6.09 4.62 3.05
C THR A 102 -5.69 5.42 4.29
N VAL A 103 -6.36 5.13 5.41
CA VAL A 103 -6.03 5.67 6.73
C VAL A 103 -5.74 4.49 7.63
N LEU A 104 -4.53 4.46 8.18
CA LEU A 104 -4.09 3.45 9.14
C LEU A 104 -4.13 4.06 10.54
N THR A 105 -5.02 3.59 11.41
CA THR A 105 -5.06 4.04 12.80
C THR A 105 -4.21 3.10 13.64
N ILE A 106 -3.27 3.69 14.37
CA ILE A 106 -2.39 3.01 15.31
C ILE A 106 -2.58 3.55 16.72
N GLN A 107 -2.11 2.79 17.70
CA GLN A 107 -1.91 3.25 19.07
C GLN A 107 -0.42 3.15 19.40
N LYS A 108 0.17 4.25 19.88
CA LYS A 108 1.55 4.28 20.36
C LYS A 108 1.65 3.63 21.74
N ALA A 109 2.87 3.32 22.18
CA ALA A 109 3.13 2.82 23.53
C ALA A 109 2.63 3.73 24.66
N SER A 110 2.51 5.04 24.42
CA SER A 110 1.91 6.01 25.34
C SER A 110 0.40 5.84 25.53
N GLY A 111 -0.25 5.02 24.69
CA GLY A 111 -1.71 4.89 24.62
C GLY A 111 -2.38 5.88 23.66
N GLU A 112 -1.65 6.86 23.13
CA GLU A 112 -2.13 7.81 22.13
C GLU A 112 -2.53 7.10 20.83
N LYS A 113 -3.72 7.38 20.31
CA LYS A 113 -4.15 6.92 18.98
C LYS A 113 -3.81 7.97 17.93
N VAL A 114 -3.24 7.53 16.81
CA VAL A 114 -2.82 8.40 15.71
C VAL A 114 -3.29 7.79 14.38
N GLU A 115 -3.79 8.65 13.50
CA GLU A 115 -4.08 8.31 12.11
C GLU A 115 -2.85 8.56 11.23
N LEU A 116 -2.48 7.54 10.45
CA LEU A 116 -1.34 7.58 9.54
C LEU A 116 -1.83 7.50 8.09
N ARG A 117 -1.38 8.45 7.27
CA ARG A 117 -1.59 8.50 5.82
C ARG A 117 -0.31 8.12 5.08
N ILE A 118 0.26 6.99 5.48
CA ILE A 118 1.54 6.48 4.96
C ILE A 118 1.35 5.45 3.84
N LEU A 119 0.12 4.93 3.72
CA LEU A 119 -0.26 3.92 2.75
C LEU A 119 -0.98 4.60 1.60
N GLY A 120 -0.58 4.26 0.38
CA GLY A 120 -1.28 4.69 -0.82
C GLY A 120 -2.55 3.87 -1.04
N SER A 121 -2.76 3.37 -2.26
CA SER A 121 -3.96 2.58 -2.56
C SER A 121 -3.80 1.11 -2.19
N VAL A 122 -4.91 0.45 -1.88
CA VAL A 122 -4.96 -1.01 -1.70
C VAL A 122 -5.70 -1.62 -2.89
N VAL A 123 -5.11 -2.66 -3.47
CA VAL A 123 -5.76 -3.46 -4.51
C VAL A 123 -6.51 -4.61 -3.85
N LYS A 124 -7.81 -4.67 -4.11
CA LYS A 124 -8.65 -5.82 -3.78
C LYS A 124 -8.92 -6.59 -5.07
N LYS A 125 -8.44 -7.82 -5.14
CA LYS A 125 -8.78 -8.77 -6.19
C LYS A 125 -9.31 -10.04 -5.54
N ASP A 126 -10.51 -10.46 -5.95
CA ASP A 126 -11.25 -11.54 -5.29
C ASP A 126 -11.38 -11.25 -3.78
N ASN A 127 -10.96 -12.18 -2.92
CA ASN A 127 -10.89 -12.00 -1.46
C ASN A 127 -9.49 -11.63 -0.95
N ARG A 128 -8.60 -11.16 -1.83
CA ARG A 128 -7.23 -10.79 -1.45
C ARG A 128 -6.97 -9.29 -1.56
N TYR A 129 -6.21 -8.81 -0.59
CA TYR A 129 -5.79 -7.42 -0.42
C TYR A 129 -4.26 -7.34 -0.46
N LYS A 130 -3.76 -6.39 -1.25
CA LYS A 130 -2.33 -6.02 -1.33
C LYS A 130 -2.17 -4.51 -1.46
N LEU A 131 -1.07 -3.96 -0.94
CA LEU A 131 -0.74 -2.56 -1.16
C LEU A 131 -0.32 -2.33 -2.61
N LEU A 132 -0.81 -1.26 -3.23
CA LEU A 132 -0.24 -0.79 -4.49
C LEU A 132 1.02 0.03 -4.21
N SER A 133 0.91 0.96 -3.25
CA SER A 133 1.94 1.96 -2.98
C SER A 133 2.01 2.39 -1.51
N TYR A 134 3.12 3.01 -1.17
CA TYR A 134 3.30 3.86 0.02
C TYR A 134 3.23 5.32 -0.42
N GLU A 135 2.81 6.21 0.48
CA GLU A 135 2.98 7.65 0.29
C GLU A 135 4.46 8.02 0.50
N GLU A 136 4.93 9.06 -0.18
CA GLU A 136 6.28 9.63 -0.07
C GLU A 136 6.25 10.88 0.83
#